data_AF-A0A0F9BED8-F1
#
_entry.id   AF-A0A0F9BED8-F1
#
_cell.length_a   1.000
_cell.length_b   1.000
_cell.length_c   1.000
_cell.angle_alpha   90.00
_cell.angle_beta   90.00
_cell.angle_gamma   90.00
#
_symmetry.space_group_name_H-M   'P 1'
#
loop_
_entity.id
_entity.type
_entity.pdbx_description
1 polymer ?
#
loop_
_entity_poly.entity_id
_entity_poly.type
_entity_poly.pdbx_seq_one_letter_code
_entity_poly.pdbx_strand_id
1 'polypeptide(L)'
;RIVRPMSNSSGRGSSSIGNFAAPTIERSKRCENCVAGNAVVLADGRATRLDETHESARVFSKTGWNPTNAWQYSGYQETLEIKTNYGLRLQVTPDHRVATERGWVAAIDLREKDVVTTLLEQQLSHINRIDPNDALAYGLLTGDGWANPVHGVGFGCAGPNVKSFMPPVQKFAEEHFGSTAKIRLQHGQNDFFRVDWRTAKAFAFAKTFDKSRVPHEVWGSTPSVRGAYLRGLFSADGSVAKRSPQVMFFQTTERLIDEVQLLLRTLGIPSYKRVVIRAPRYKDLFSLHVGRKFALERFADLVGFADERRQRVLYEGIRSIGRSSGTPERVIRVTPAGWVPVYDISVPNDQNFFANGMLVHNCLLWDRSDAAIAHYKQKRFADIQHVAKEVLANDGKTTRRARDAQIARLGDDDPHMAQLGSNYEMGDNLIREGKLGICIANNAEGDFVHAYYLCDKWQQRVKPDGADGFDDELPEDARKRVYGDDA
;
A
#
# COMPACT_ATOMS: atom_id res chain seq x y z
N ARG A 1 29.52 36.20 -19.96
CA ARG A 1 29.15 37.32 -20.87
C ARG A 1 27.63 37.47 -20.79
N ILE A 2 27.19 38.61 -20.26
CA ILE A 2 25.80 38.97 -19.98
C ILE A 2 25.12 39.37 -21.30
N VAL A 3 23.91 38.87 -21.57
CA VAL A 3 23.03 39.41 -22.60
C VAL A 3 21.72 39.81 -21.92
N ARG A 4 21.43 41.12 -21.95
CA ARG A 4 20.17 41.73 -21.50
C ARG A 4 19.07 41.46 -22.53
N PRO A 5 17.80 41.26 -22.15
CA PRO A 5 16.68 41.40 -23.07
C PRO A 5 16.19 42.86 -23.10
N MET A 6 15.97 43.35 -24.32
CA MET A 6 15.35 44.65 -24.60
C MET A 6 13.85 44.62 -24.28
N SER A 7 13.39 45.72 -23.71
CA SER A 7 11.99 46.10 -23.56
C SER A 7 11.35 46.35 -24.94
N ASN A 8 10.17 45.78 -25.18
CA ASN A 8 9.23 46.32 -26.15
C ASN A 8 7.81 46.27 -25.58
N SER A 9 7.23 47.46 -25.45
CA SER A 9 5.83 47.74 -25.16
C SER A 9 5.08 48.00 -26.46
N SER A 10 3.94 47.35 -26.69
CA SER A 10 2.73 47.94 -27.29
C SER A 10 1.69 46.87 -27.63
N GLY A 11 0.42 47.25 -27.52
CA GLY A 11 -0.67 46.60 -28.26
C GLY A 11 -1.66 45.81 -27.42
N ARG A 12 -2.71 46.49 -26.96
CA ARG A 12 -3.91 45.91 -26.34
C ARG A 12 -4.60 44.95 -27.30
N GLY A 13 -4.92 43.75 -26.81
CA GLY A 13 -5.91 42.85 -27.37
C GLY A 13 -6.67 42.21 -26.22
N SER A 14 -7.85 42.74 -25.91
CA SER A 14 -8.76 42.17 -24.92
C SER A 14 -9.40 40.91 -25.50
N SER A 15 -8.83 39.75 -25.18
CA SER A 15 -9.54 38.47 -25.26
C SER A 15 -9.81 37.99 -23.83
N SER A 16 -11.09 37.88 -23.51
CA SER A 16 -11.60 37.32 -22.27
C SER A 16 -10.96 35.96 -22.00
N ILE A 17 -10.06 35.91 -21.03
CA ILE A 17 -9.55 34.66 -20.47
C ILE A 17 -10.74 33.98 -19.80
N GLY A 18 -11.20 32.89 -20.40
CA GLY A 18 -12.16 31.99 -19.75
C GLY A 18 -11.58 31.57 -18.41
N ASN A 19 -12.28 31.91 -17.33
CA ASN A 19 -12.03 31.34 -16.01
C ASN A 19 -12.11 29.81 -16.13
N PHE A 20 -10.96 29.14 -16.20
CA PHE A 20 -10.90 27.72 -15.88
C PHE A 20 -11.21 27.60 -14.39
N ALA A 21 -12.48 27.35 -14.08
CA ALA A 21 -12.88 26.93 -12.76
C ALA A 21 -12.01 25.73 -12.36
N ALA A 22 -11.42 25.79 -11.16
CA ALA A 22 -10.83 24.61 -10.54
C ALA A 22 -11.88 23.48 -10.57
N PRO A 23 -11.47 22.24 -10.91
CA PRO A 23 -12.43 21.14 -11.01
C PRO A 23 -13.23 21.06 -9.72
N THR A 24 -14.55 21.13 -9.85
CA THR A 24 -15.49 20.97 -8.74
C THR A 24 -15.19 19.63 -8.10
N ILE A 25 -14.60 19.62 -6.91
CA ILE A 25 -14.34 18.39 -6.15
C ILE A 25 -15.73 17.85 -5.77
N GLU A 26 -16.25 16.91 -6.55
CA GLU A 26 -17.39 16.10 -6.12
C GLU A 26 -16.98 15.39 -4.83
N ARG A 27 -17.50 15.88 -3.70
CA ARG A 27 -17.42 15.18 -2.42
C ARG A 27 -18.28 13.93 -2.55
N SER A 28 -17.69 12.84 -3.01
CA SER A 28 -18.33 11.52 -3.03
C SER A 28 -18.75 11.13 -1.60
N LYS A 29 -19.80 10.30 -1.49
CA LYS A 29 -20.13 9.61 -0.22
C LYS A 29 -18.84 9.02 0.35
N ARG A 30 -18.52 9.37 1.61
CA ARG A 30 -17.33 8.90 2.33
C ARG A 30 -17.27 7.37 2.24
N CYS A 31 -16.33 6.85 1.46
CA CYS A 31 -16.10 5.42 1.33
C CYS A 31 -15.07 5.05 2.40
N GLU A 32 -15.41 4.09 3.24
CA GLU A 32 -14.54 3.66 4.34
C GLU A 32 -13.34 2.88 3.79
N ASN A 33 -12.26 2.82 4.57
CA ASN A 33 -11.05 2.04 4.29
C ASN A 33 -10.50 2.22 2.86
N CYS A 34 -10.13 3.43 2.45
CA CYS A 34 -9.51 3.64 1.13
C CYS A 34 -8.01 3.98 1.22
N VAL A 35 -7.27 3.65 0.17
CA VAL A 35 -5.83 3.89 0.02
C VAL A 35 -5.59 4.89 -1.10
N ALA A 36 -4.58 5.76 -0.97
CA ALA A 36 -4.23 6.70 -2.04
C ALA A 36 -3.85 5.98 -3.35
N GLY A 37 -4.26 6.52 -4.49
CA GLY A 37 -4.04 5.90 -5.80
C GLY A 37 -2.57 5.67 -6.17
N ASN A 38 -1.66 6.49 -5.66
CA ASN A 38 -0.23 6.35 -5.88
C ASN A 38 0.42 5.23 -5.04
N ALA A 39 -0.31 4.59 -4.13
CA ALA A 39 0.22 3.45 -3.38
C ALA A 39 0.58 2.31 -4.34
N VAL A 40 1.76 1.74 -4.17
CA VAL A 40 2.26 0.62 -4.94
C VAL A 40 1.79 -0.67 -4.28
N VAL A 41 1.04 -1.46 -5.04
CA VAL A 41 0.64 -2.83 -4.72
C VAL A 41 1.39 -3.80 -5.63
N LEU A 42 1.48 -5.06 -5.24
CA LEU A 42 1.91 -6.13 -6.13
C LEU A 42 0.68 -6.72 -6.81
N ALA A 43 0.52 -6.46 -8.11
CA ALA A 43 -0.59 -6.92 -8.93
C ALA A 43 -0.06 -7.58 -10.21
N ASP A 44 -0.61 -8.73 -10.57
CA ASP A 44 -0.29 -9.50 -11.79
C ASP A 44 1.21 -9.81 -11.95
N GLY A 45 1.87 -10.10 -10.82
CA GLY A 45 3.30 -10.41 -10.82
C GLY A 45 4.22 -9.20 -10.92
N ARG A 46 3.73 -7.96 -10.76
CA ARG A 46 4.54 -6.73 -10.81
C ARG A 46 4.11 -5.69 -9.78
N ALA A 47 5.00 -4.73 -9.50
CA ALA A 47 4.59 -3.51 -8.82
C ALA A 47 3.72 -2.62 -9.72
N THR A 48 2.55 -2.28 -9.23
CA THR A 48 1.55 -1.47 -9.93
C THR A 48 1.00 -0.43 -8.94
N ARG A 49 0.76 0.79 -9.42
CA ARG A 49 0.05 1.77 -8.60
C ARG A 49 -1.40 1.35 -8.47
N LEU A 50 -2.00 1.65 -7.33
CA LEU A 50 -3.38 1.27 -7.07
C LEU A 50 -4.35 1.87 -8.10
N ASP A 51 -4.09 3.11 -8.54
CA ASP A 51 -4.86 3.78 -9.60
C ASP A 51 -4.66 3.23 -11.02
N GLU A 52 -3.66 2.38 -11.23
CA GLU A 52 -3.38 1.68 -12.49
C GLU A 52 -3.72 0.18 -12.43
N THR A 53 -4.28 -0.28 -11.31
CA THR A 53 -4.75 -1.66 -11.12
C THR A 53 -6.17 -1.81 -11.68
N HIS A 54 -6.74 -3.02 -11.63
CA HIS A 54 -8.08 -3.30 -12.15
C HIS A 54 -8.80 -4.39 -11.34
N GLU A 55 -10.10 -4.54 -11.56
CA GLU A 55 -11.01 -5.41 -10.80
C GLU A 55 -10.67 -6.91 -10.87
N SER A 56 -10.07 -7.36 -11.97
CA SER A 56 -9.69 -8.76 -12.22
C SER A 56 -8.21 -9.06 -11.95
N ALA A 57 -7.52 -8.17 -11.24
CA ALA A 57 -6.09 -8.32 -10.96
C ALA A 57 -5.84 -9.49 -9.99
N ARG A 58 -4.64 -10.08 -10.07
CA ARG A 58 -4.15 -10.95 -9.00
C ARG A 58 -3.24 -10.15 -8.09
N VAL A 59 -3.71 -9.83 -6.90
CA VAL A 59 -2.98 -9.03 -5.92
C VAL A 59 -2.28 -9.92 -4.90
N PHE A 60 -1.09 -9.50 -4.48
CA PHE A 60 -0.33 -10.17 -3.44
C PHE A 60 -0.85 -9.78 -2.05
N SER A 61 -1.32 -10.76 -1.30
CA SER A 61 -1.88 -10.65 0.05
C SER A 61 -1.10 -11.52 1.05
N LYS A 62 -1.59 -11.65 2.28
CA LYS A 62 -0.93 -12.39 3.37
C LYS A 62 -0.57 -13.84 3.00
N THR A 63 -1.43 -14.53 2.26
CA THR A 63 -1.26 -15.96 1.89
C THR A 63 -0.65 -16.16 0.50
N GLY A 64 -0.39 -15.09 -0.25
CA GLY A 64 0.19 -15.16 -1.59
C GLY A 64 -0.64 -14.41 -2.63
N TRP A 65 -0.61 -14.89 -3.88
CA TRP A 65 -1.31 -14.25 -5.00
C TRP A 65 -2.79 -14.64 -5.05
N ASN A 66 -3.67 -13.70 -4.70
CA ASN A 66 -5.12 -13.90 -4.66
C ASN A 66 -5.83 -13.06 -5.75
N PRO A 67 -6.92 -13.57 -6.35
CA PRO A 67 -7.72 -12.79 -7.27
C PRO A 67 -8.47 -11.67 -6.53
N THR A 68 -8.62 -10.53 -7.18
CA THR A 68 -9.53 -9.47 -6.77
C THR A 68 -10.92 -9.71 -7.38
N ASN A 69 -11.96 -9.21 -6.72
CA ASN A 69 -13.32 -9.18 -7.28
C ASN A 69 -13.89 -7.76 -7.37
N ALA A 70 -13.17 -6.77 -6.87
CA ALA A 70 -13.52 -5.37 -7.00
C ALA A 70 -12.28 -4.49 -7.00
N TRP A 71 -12.37 -3.41 -7.77
CA TRP A 71 -11.47 -2.28 -7.77
C TRP A 71 -12.31 -1.03 -7.96
N GLN A 72 -12.13 0.00 -7.13
CA GLN A 72 -12.95 1.20 -7.20
C GLN A 72 -12.16 2.46 -6.94
N TYR A 73 -12.45 3.45 -7.75
CA TYR A 73 -12.18 4.84 -7.42
C TYR A 73 -13.26 5.39 -6.47
N SER A 74 -12.86 5.76 -5.27
CA SER A 74 -13.74 6.19 -4.18
C SER A 74 -13.82 7.73 -4.04
N GLY A 75 -13.35 8.46 -5.05
CA GLY A 75 -13.32 9.92 -5.07
C GLY A 75 -12.11 10.53 -4.36
N TYR A 76 -12.17 11.84 -4.12
CA TYR A 76 -11.18 12.54 -3.30
C TYR A 76 -11.58 12.47 -1.84
N GLN A 77 -10.66 12.04 -0.97
CA GLN A 77 -10.88 12.00 0.47
C GLN A 77 -9.69 12.58 1.23
N GLU A 78 -9.95 13.11 2.43
CA GLU A 78 -8.90 13.47 3.38
C GLU A 78 -8.15 12.21 3.84
N THR A 79 -6.83 12.32 3.94
CA THR A 79 -5.96 11.18 4.24
C THR A 79 -4.95 11.49 5.34
N LEU A 80 -4.43 10.43 5.94
CA LEU A 80 -3.27 10.41 6.82
C LEU A 80 -2.10 9.74 6.10
N GLU A 81 -0.89 10.23 6.31
CA GLU A 81 0.36 9.57 5.92
C GLU A 81 0.97 8.89 7.15
N ILE A 82 1.08 7.57 7.07
CA ILE A 82 1.78 6.72 8.03
C ILE A 82 3.24 6.62 7.59
N LYS A 83 4.17 6.91 8.50
CA LYS A 83 5.61 6.75 8.31
C LYS A 83 6.17 5.78 9.31
N THR A 84 7.13 4.97 8.86
CA THR A 84 7.78 3.94 9.67
C THR A 84 9.29 4.18 9.86
N ASN A 85 9.89 3.53 10.85
CA ASN A 85 11.29 3.72 11.26
C ASN A 85 12.32 3.34 10.19
N TYR A 86 11.98 2.45 9.26
CA TYR A 86 12.79 2.14 8.10
C TYR A 86 12.27 2.75 6.80
N GLY A 87 11.32 3.69 6.88
CA GLY A 87 11.02 4.62 5.80
C GLY A 87 9.94 4.18 4.82
N LEU A 88 9.16 3.14 5.11
CA LEU A 88 7.90 2.92 4.40
C LEU A 88 6.94 4.07 4.68
N ARG A 89 6.17 4.44 3.67
CA ARG A 89 5.16 5.48 3.74
C ARG A 89 3.88 5.01 3.08
N LEU A 90 2.75 5.22 3.73
CA LEU A 90 1.45 4.83 3.20
C LEU A 90 0.44 5.93 3.48
N GLN A 91 -0.25 6.37 2.45
CA GLN A 91 -1.29 7.40 2.53
C GLN A 91 -2.66 6.74 2.40
N VAL A 92 -3.50 6.89 3.42
CA VAL A 92 -4.78 6.18 3.56
C VAL A 92 -5.84 7.08 4.21
N THR A 93 -7.12 6.72 4.09
CA THR A 93 -8.17 7.38 4.86
C THR A 93 -7.99 7.12 6.37
N PRO A 94 -8.46 8.01 7.26
CA PRO A 94 -8.23 7.89 8.72
C PRO A 94 -8.70 6.57 9.33
N ASP A 95 -9.76 5.99 8.79
CA ASP A 95 -10.39 4.76 9.22
C ASP A 95 -9.75 3.49 8.65
N HIS A 96 -8.86 3.62 7.65
CA HIS A 96 -8.24 2.48 6.99
C HIS A 96 -7.38 1.66 7.96
N ARG A 97 -7.63 0.34 8.02
CA ARG A 97 -6.97 -0.54 8.98
C ARG A 97 -5.64 -1.11 8.47
N VAL A 98 -4.62 -1.02 9.32
CA VAL A 98 -3.28 -1.57 9.09
C VAL A 98 -3.03 -2.72 10.07
N ALA A 99 -2.43 -3.81 9.58
CA ALA A 99 -2.09 -4.94 10.44
C ALA A 99 -0.93 -4.61 11.38
N THR A 100 -1.16 -4.76 12.67
CA THR A 100 -0.16 -4.55 13.72
C THR A 100 -0.07 -5.74 14.68
N GLU A 101 0.90 -5.72 15.60
CA GLU A 101 0.95 -6.67 16.73
C GLU A 101 -0.27 -6.59 17.66
N ARG A 102 -1.02 -5.47 17.65
CA ARG A 102 -2.28 -5.28 18.40
C ARG A 102 -3.52 -5.67 17.59
N GLY A 103 -3.34 -6.31 16.43
CA GLY A 103 -4.40 -6.58 15.47
C GLY A 103 -4.56 -5.48 14.43
N TRP A 104 -5.74 -5.40 13.82
CA TRP A 104 -6.08 -4.41 12.79
C TRP A 104 -6.42 -3.06 13.42
N VAL A 105 -5.56 -2.07 13.23
CA VAL A 105 -5.69 -0.74 13.85
C VAL A 105 -5.98 0.29 12.75
N ALA A 106 -7.00 1.13 12.95
CA ALA A 106 -7.31 2.24 12.04
C ALA A 106 -6.13 3.23 11.98
N ALA A 107 -5.90 3.86 10.83
CA ALA A 107 -4.77 4.76 10.63
C ALA A 107 -4.73 5.90 11.64
N ILE A 108 -5.89 6.42 12.07
CA ILE A 108 -6.02 7.48 13.08
C ILE A 108 -5.65 7.02 14.50
N ASP A 109 -5.79 5.72 14.78
CA ASP A 109 -5.54 5.12 16.10
C ASP A 109 -4.14 4.49 16.23
N LEU A 110 -3.35 4.52 15.15
CA LEU A 110 -1.96 4.08 15.14
C LEU A 110 -1.12 4.98 16.05
N ARG A 111 -0.32 4.35 16.90
CA ARG A 111 0.55 5.00 17.88
C ARG A 111 1.99 4.87 17.46
N GLU A 112 2.82 5.81 17.88
CA GLU A 112 4.27 5.64 17.74
C GLU A 112 4.71 4.33 18.38
N LYS A 113 5.64 3.63 17.72
CA LYS A 113 6.20 2.32 18.06
C LYS A 113 5.30 1.11 17.79
N ASP A 114 4.05 1.28 17.35
CA ASP A 114 3.24 0.15 16.85
C ASP A 114 4.02 -0.59 15.77
N VAL A 115 4.16 -1.91 15.93
CA VAL A 115 4.83 -2.77 14.94
C VAL A 115 3.84 -3.09 13.85
N VAL A 116 4.21 -2.81 12.59
CA VAL A 116 3.38 -3.09 11.43
C VAL A 116 3.83 -4.36 10.71
N THR A 117 2.88 -5.10 10.16
CA THR A 117 3.19 -6.22 9.28
C THR A 117 3.64 -5.69 7.92
N THR A 118 4.82 -6.11 7.47
CA THR A 118 5.39 -5.66 6.20
C THR A 118 5.57 -6.79 5.20
N LEU A 119 5.65 -6.45 3.93
CA LEU A 119 6.00 -7.37 2.86
C LEU A 119 7.41 -7.93 3.09
N LEU A 120 7.53 -9.25 3.15
CA LEU A 120 8.79 -9.98 3.33
C LEU A 120 9.07 -10.96 2.20
N GLU A 121 10.34 -11.30 2.05
CA GLU A 121 10.89 -12.21 1.04
C GLU A 121 10.15 -13.54 0.93
N GLN A 122 9.92 -14.17 2.08
CA GLN A 122 9.34 -15.51 2.22
C GLN A 122 7.91 -15.62 1.67
N GLN A 123 7.27 -14.49 1.41
CA GLN A 123 5.90 -14.45 0.95
C GLN A 123 5.82 -14.56 -0.58
N LEU A 124 6.83 -14.10 -1.33
CA LEU A 124 6.78 -14.11 -2.80
C LEU A 124 6.96 -15.50 -3.39
N SER A 125 6.07 -15.91 -4.30
CA SER A 125 6.22 -17.15 -5.08
C SER A 125 7.48 -17.08 -5.96
N HIS A 126 8.41 -18.01 -5.80
CA HIS A 126 9.70 -17.98 -6.49
C HIS A 126 9.66 -18.80 -7.78
N ILE A 127 9.64 -18.15 -8.94
CA ILE A 127 9.95 -18.78 -10.23
C ILE A 127 10.98 -17.90 -10.92
N ASN A 128 12.15 -18.42 -11.28
CA ASN A 128 13.10 -17.67 -12.11
C ASN A 128 12.45 -17.41 -13.48
N ARG A 129 12.02 -16.17 -13.71
CA ARG A 129 11.48 -15.75 -15.01
C ARG A 129 12.59 -15.33 -15.98
N ILE A 130 13.75 -14.94 -15.45
CA ILE A 130 14.94 -14.50 -16.20
C ILE A 130 16.22 -14.97 -15.51
N ASP A 131 17.32 -15.04 -16.26
CA ASP A 131 18.65 -15.33 -15.72
C ASP A 131 19.16 -14.14 -14.87
N PRO A 132 19.91 -14.38 -13.77
CA PRO A 132 20.51 -13.29 -13.00
C PRO A 132 21.42 -12.36 -13.82
N ASN A 133 22.10 -12.85 -14.86
CA ASN A 133 22.92 -12.00 -15.71
C ASN A 133 22.06 -11.06 -16.56
N ASP A 134 20.91 -11.53 -17.05
CA ASP A 134 19.95 -10.71 -17.77
C ASP A 134 19.37 -9.65 -16.84
N ALA A 135 19.03 -10.03 -15.61
CA ALA A 135 18.56 -9.10 -14.58
C ALA A 135 19.59 -7.99 -14.31
N LEU A 136 20.88 -8.34 -14.18
CA LEU A 136 21.96 -7.38 -14.05
C LEU A 136 22.06 -6.43 -15.26
N ALA A 137 21.94 -6.96 -16.48
CA ALA A 137 21.92 -6.16 -17.70
C ALA A 137 20.71 -5.21 -17.75
N TYR A 138 19.51 -5.67 -17.36
CA TYR A 138 18.33 -4.83 -17.20
C TYR A 138 18.57 -3.70 -16.19
N GLY A 139 19.21 -3.98 -15.05
CA GLY A 139 19.53 -2.96 -14.05
C GLY A 139 20.46 -1.87 -14.60
N LEU A 140 21.54 -2.27 -15.30
CA LEU A 140 22.45 -1.33 -15.96
C LEU A 140 21.73 -0.50 -17.03
N LEU A 141 20.87 -1.14 -17.83
CA LEU A 141 20.07 -0.47 -18.84
C LEU A 141 19.09 0.51 -18.20
N THR A 142 18.42 0.16 -17.10
CA THR A 142 17.50 1.05 -16.39
C THR A 142 18.21 2.33 -15.93
N GLY A 143 19.41 2.22 -15.36
CA GLY A 143 20.18 3.38 -14.91
C GLY A 143 20.84 4.15 -16.06
N ASP A 144 22.00 3.69 -16.52
CA ASP A 144 22.87 4.39 -17.48
C ASP A 144 22.51 4.14 -18.96
N GLY A 145 21.47 3.35 -19.22
CA GLY A 145 21.10 2.95 -20.57
C GLY A 145 20.31 3.97 -21.39
N TRP A 146 20.14 3.65 -22.66
CA TRP A 146 19.08 4.16 -23.51
C TRP A 146 18.44 3.00 -24.25
N ALA A 147 17.16 3.13 -24.53
CA ALA A 147 16.42 2.22 -25.39
C ALA A 147 15.53 3.10 -26.27
N ASN A 148 15.83 3.13 -27.57
CA ASN A 148 15.14 3.98 -28.52
C ASN A 148 14.87 3.20 -29.83
N PRO A 149 13.63 3.23 -30.37
CA PRO A 149 13.29 2.51 -31.61
C PRO A 149 14.06 2.96 -32.86
N VAL A 150 14.74 4.11 -32.82
CA VAL A 150 15.56 4.68 -33.91
C VAL A 150 17.05 4.52 -33.64
N HIS A 151 17.48 4.66 -32.38
CA HIS A 151 18.91 4.65 -32.01
C HIS A 151 19.40 3.35 -31.38
N GLY A 152 18.51 2.37 -31.20
CA GLY A 152 18.80 1.06 -30.65
C GLY A 152 18.83 1.08 -29.12
N VAL A 153 19.51 0.09 -28.56
CA VAL A 153 19.69 -0.09 -27.11
C VAL A 153 21.16 0.08 -26.77
N GLY A 154 21.48 0.59 -25.61
CA GLY A 154 22.86 0.64 -25.15
C GLY A 154 23.00 1.31 -23.79
N PHE A 155 24.22 1.44 -23.30
CA PHE A 155 24.54 2.22 -22.11
C PHE A 155 25.96 2.78 -22.19
N GLY A 156 26.21 3.82 -21.40
CA GLY A 156 27.53 4.37 -21.18
C GLY A 156 28.14 3.85 -19.88
N CYS A 157 29.45 3.67 -19.84
CA CYS A 157 30.17 3.36 -18.61
C CYS A 157 31.51 4.08 -18.55
N ALA A 158 31.84 4.64 -17.39
CA ALA A 158 33.17 5.16 -17.11
C ALA A 158 34.22 4.04 -16.87
N GLY A 159 35.27 4.05 -17.70
CA GLY A 159 36.58 3.42 -17.49
C GLY A 159 36.61 1.98 -16.94
N PRO A 160 37.28 1.73 -15.79
CA PRO A 160 37.72 0.40 -15.35
C PRO A 160 36.57 -0.58 -15.06
N ASN A 161 35.33 -0.11 -14.94
CA ASN A 161 34.18 -0.93 -14.63
C ASN A 161 33.79 -1.88 -15.79
N VAL A 162 34.13 -1.52 -17.04
CA VAL A 162 33.79 -2.29 -18.24
C VAL A 162 34.18 -3.76 -18.15
N LYS A 163 35.38 -4.09 -17.67
CA LYS A 163 35.82 -5.48 -17.64
C LYS A 163 34.98 -6.35 -16.71
N SER A 164 34.51 -5.81 -15.58
CA SER A 164 33.82 -6.58 -14.55
C SER A 164 32.37 -6.92 -14.91
N PHE A 165 31.71 -6.10 -15.74
CA PHE A 165 30.30 -6.33 -16.12
C PHE A 165 30.11 -6.73 -17.59
N MET A 166 31.14 -6.68 -18.44
CA MET A 166 30.95 -6.98 -19.86
C MET A 166 30.59 -8.42 -20.17
N PRO A 167 31.16 -9.45 -19.53
CA PRO A 167 30.78 -10.82 -19.82
C PRO A 167 29.27 -11.10 -19.70
N PRO A 168 28.58 -10.75 -18.58
CA PRO A 168 27.14 -10.99 -18.48
C PRO A 168 26.33 -10.14 -19.48
N VAL A 169 26.77 -8.91 -19.76
CA VAL A 169 26.09 -8.03 -20.73
C VAL A 169 26.26 -8.52 -22.17
N GLN A 170 27.43 -9.06 -22.53
CA GLN A 170 27.69 -9.64 -23.85
C GLN A 170 26.80 -10.86 -24.07
N LYS A 171 26.73 -11.76 -23.07
CA LYS A 171 25.83 -12.92 -23.12
C LYS A 171 24.37 -12.50 -23.28
N PHE A 172 23.89 -11.58 -22.45
CA PHE A 172 22.53 -11.02 -22.56
C PHE A 172 22.24 -10.52 -23.97
N ALA A 173 23.18 -9.78 -24.56
CA ALA A 173 23.02 -9.23 -25.89
C ALA A 173 23.06 -10.26 -27.03
N GLU A 174 23.89 -11.28 -26.92
CA GLU A 174 23.90 -12.39 -27.87
C GLU A 174 22.53 -13.08 -27.89
N GLU A 175 21.98 -13.38 -26.71
CA GLU A 175 20.70 -14.08 -26.55
C GLU A 175 19.51 -13.19 -26.99
N HIS A 176 19.44 -11.96 -26.47
CA HIS A 176 18.27 -11.09 -26.65
C HIS A 176 18.35 -10.24 -27.92
N PHE A 177 19.55 -9.82 -28.34
CA PHE A 177 19.73 -8.94 -29.49
C PHE A 177 20.33 -9.65 -30.71
N GLY A 178 20.80 -10.90 -30.57
CA GLY A 178 21.41 -11.67 -31.65
C GLY A 178 22.77 -11.12 -32.08
N SER A 179 23.45 -10.37 -31.21
CA SER A 179 24.72 -9.73 -31.55
C SER A 179 25.54 -9.40 -30.31
N THR A 180 26.84 -9.67 -30.37
CA THR A 180 27.82 -9.14 -29.40
C THR A 180 27.82 -7.61 -29.43
N ALA A 181 27.98 -7.01 -28.27
CA ALA A 181 27.99 -5.56 -28.16
C ALA A 181 29.15 -4.90 -28.92
N LYS A 182 28.85 -3.82 -29.65
CA LYS A 182 29.90 -2.94 -30.16
C LYS A 182 30.36 -2.02 -29.04
N ILE A 183 31.59 -2.24 -28.56
CA ILE A 183 32.21 -1.41 -27.53
C ILE A 183 33.03 -0.34 -28.23
N ARG A 184 32.70 0.93 -27.98
CA ARG A 184 33.44 2.09 -28.51
C ARG A 184 33.95 2.93 -27.35
N LEU A 185 35.25 3.21 -27.34
CA LEU A 185 35.80 4.22 -26.45
C LEU A 185 35.44 5.61 -26.99
N GLN A 186 34.71 6.40 -26.23
CA GLN A 186 34.49 7.82 -26.51
C GLN A 186 35.45 8.63 -25.64
N HIS A 187 36.34 9.35 -26.31
CA HIS A 187 37.31 10.24 -25.67
C HIS A 187 36.62 11.58 -25.36
N GLY A 188 36.77 12.06 -24.12
CA GLY A 188 36.15 13.29 -23.64
C GLY A 188 36.85 13.80 -22.38
N GLN A 189 36.22 14.71 -21.63
CA GLN A 189 36.76 15.13 -20.31
C GLN A 189 36.91 13.95 -19.33
N ASN A 190 36.07 12.92 -19.50
CA ASN A 190 36.24 11.60 -18.91
C ASN A 190 36.02 10.56 -20.01
N ASP A 191 36.97 9.67 -20.22
CA ASP A 191 36.83 8.54 -21.15
C ASP A 191 35.70 7.62 -20.68
N PHE A 192 34.80 7.28 -21.60
CA PHE A 192 33.73 6.32 -21.34
C PHE A 192 33.56 5.35 -22.49
N PHE A 193 33.17 4.14 -22.14
CA PHE A 193 32.82 3.12 -23.10
C PHE A 193 31.34 3.21 -23.41
N ARG A 194 31.04 3.33 -24.69
CA ARG A 194 29.70 3.22 -25.23
C ARG A 194 29.48 1.80 -25.72
N VAL A 195 28.45 1.16 -25.20
CA VAL A 195 28.02 -0.18 -25.58
C VAL A 195 26.67 -0.03 -26.28
N ASP A 196 26.59 -0.36 -27.58
CA ASP A 196 25.36 -0.19 -28.35
C ASP A 196 24.98 -1.37 -29.25
N TRP A 197 23.68 -1.65 -29.33
CA TRP A 197 23.03 -2.66 -30.15
C TRP A 197 21.99 -2.03 -31.07
N ARG A 198 22.15 -2.29 -32.37
CA ARG A 198 21.29 -1.76 -33.44
C ARG A 198 20.78 -2.88 -34.34
N THR A 199 20.25 -3.93 -33.72
CA THR A 199 19.63 -5.07 -34.42
C THR A 199 18.11 -4.92 -34.40
N ALA A 200 17.41 -5.62 -35.30
CA ALA A 200 15.94 -5.65 -35.31
C ALA A 200 15.36 -6.05 -33.94
N LYS A 201 15.99 -7.01 -33.26
CA LYS A 201 15.63 -7.43 -31.90
C LYS A 201 15.84 -6.32 -30.87
N ALA A 202 16.96 -5.59 -30.92
CA ALA A 202 17.21 -4.44 -30.04
C ALA A 202 16.17 -3.32 -30.25
N PHE A 203 15.79 -3.03 -31.49
CA PHE A 203 14.72 -2.06 -31.77
C PHE A 203 13.35 -2.53 -31.27
N ALA A 204 13.04 -3.82 -31.36
CA ALA A 204 11.81 -4.39 -30.82
C ALA A 204 11.78 -4.28 -29.28
N PHE A 205 12.87 -4.66 -28.61
CA PHE A 205 13.06 -4.49 -27.18
C PHE A 205 12.91 -3.02 -26.74
N ALA A 206 13.50 -2.09 -27.50
CA ALA A 206 13.42 -0.67 -27.19
C ALA A 206 12.01 -0.09 -27.20
N LYS A 207 11.04 -0.74 -27.85
CA LYS A 207 9.64 -0.33 -27.83
C LYS A 207 8.91 -0.71 -26.55
N THR A 208 9.40 -1.73 -25.84
CA THR A 208 8.74 -2.28 -24.65
C THR A 208 9.48 -1.96 -23.35
N PHE A 209 10.76 -1.62 -23.43
CA PHE A 209 11.57 -1.32 -22.25
C PHE A 209 11.21 0.04 -21.63
N ASP A 210 10.70 0.01 -20.39
CA ASP A 210 10.37 1.20 -19.61
C ASP A 210 11.41 1.42 -18.51
N LYS A 211 12.21 2.49 -18.63
CA LYS A 211 13.22 2.85 -17.64
C LYS A 211 12.64 3.42 -16.35
N SER A 212 11.33 3.72 -16.31
CA SER A 212 10.67 4.33 -15.16
C SER A 212 10.17 3.31 -14.11
N ARG A 213 10.44 2.02 -14.36
CA ARG A 213 9.88 0.86 -13.64
C ARG A 213 10.93 -0.23 -13.46
N VAL A 214 10.69 -1.09 -12.48
CA VAL A 214 11.34 -2.39 -12.39
C VAL A 214 10.64 -3.36 -13.38
N PRO A 215 11.37 -4.09 -14.24
CA PRO A 215 10.76 -5.06 -15.15
C PRO A 215 9.92 -6.11 -14.41
N HIS A 216 8.79 -6.49 -15.00
CA HIS A 216 7.83 -7.41 -14.35
C HIS A 216 8.43 -8.80 -14.10
N GLU A 217 9.38 -9.22 -14.93
CA GLU A 217 10.11 -10.47 -14.83
C GLU A 217 10.97 -10.51 -13.56
N VAL A 218 11.45 -9.37 -13.08
CA VAL A 218 12.27 -9.26 -11.87
C VAL A 218 11.41 -9.46 -10.62
N TRP A 219 10.21 -8.88 -10.57
CA TRP A 219 9.30 -8.96 -9.43
C TRP A 219 8.91 -10.39 -9.06
N GLY A 220 8.60 -11.22 -10.06
CA GLY A 220 8.23 -12.63 -9.88
C GLY A 220 9.39 -13.59 -9.64
N SER A 221 10.64 -13.09 -9.60
CA SER A 221 11.84 -13.92 -9.59
C SER A 221 12.48 -14.12 -8.19
N THR A 222 13.43 -15.04 -8.11
CA THR A 222 14.14 -15.37 -6.88
C THR A 222 14.93 -14.18 -6.31
N PRO A 223 15.33 -14.24 -5.02
CA PRO A 223 16.17 -13.23 -4.40
C PRO A 223 17.47 -12.95 -5.17
N SER A 224 18.08 -13.97 -5.79
CA SER A 224 19.31 -13.81 -6.58
C SER A 224 19.08 -12.98 -7.85
N VAL A 225 17.96 -13.19 -8.55
CA VAL A 225 17.58 -12.41 -9.73
C VAL A 225 17.26 -10.96 -9.34
N ARG A 226 16.47 -10.75 -8.29
CA ARG A 226 16.15 -9.42 -7.75
C ARG A 226 17.42 -8.68 -7.31
N GLY A 227 18.31 -9.38 -6.62
CA GLY A 227 19.62 -8.88 -6.20
C GLY A 227 20.52 -8.51 -7.37
N ALA A 228 20.53 -9.31 -8.44
CA ALA A 228 21.31 -9.03 -9.64
C ALA A 228 20.79 -7.81 -10.42
N TYR A 229 19.47 -7.64 -10.55
CA TYR A 229 18.87 -6.42 -11.10
C TYR A 229 19.27 -5.19 -10.30
N LEU A 230 19.14 -5.24 -8.97
CA LEU A 230 19.56 -4.16 -8.09
C LEU A 230 21.07 -3.91 -8.20
N ARG A 231 21.91 -4.94 -8.33
CA ARG A 231 23.35 -4.79 -8.52
C ARG A 231 23.65 -3.98 -9.78
N GLY A 232 23.00 -4.31 -10.90
CA GLY A 232 23.12 -3.55 -12.14
C GLY A 232 22.71 -2.08 -11.96
N LEU A 233 21.53 -1.86 -11.38
CA LEU A 233 20.96 -0.52 -11.17
C LEU A 233 21.82 0.36 -10.25
N PHE A 234 22.24 -0.16 -9.09
CA PHE A 234 23.13 0.55 -8.16
C PHE A 234 24.54 0.71 -8.70
N SER A 235 24.98 -0.14 -9.63
CA SER A 235 26.27 0.06 -10.31
C SER A 235 26.21 1.18 -11.34
N ALA A 236 25.05 1.45 -11.93
CA ALA A 236 24.84 2.63 -12.77
C ALA A 236 24.72 3.91 -11.92
N ASP A 237 23.63 4.02 -11.15
CA ASP A 237 23.22 5.27 -10.49
C ASP A 237 23.46 5.30 -8.97
N GLY A 238 24.00 4.23 -8.41
CA GLY A 238 24.23 4.10 -6.98
C GLY A 238 25.60 4.61 -6.54
N SER A 239 25.65 5.13 -5.31
CA SER A 239 26.86 5.63 -4.66
C SER A 239 26.98 5.08 -3.24
N VAL A 240 28.21 5.04 -2.72
CA VAL A 240 28.50 4.65 -1.34
C VAL A 240 29.36 5.72 -0.68
N ALA A 241 28.89 6.24 0.46
CA ALA A 241 29.60 7.27 1.23
C ALA A 241 30.72 6.66 2.08
N LYS A 242 31.90 7.29 2.07
CA LYS A 242 33.09 6.82 2.82
C LYS A 242 33.04 7.11 4.32
N ARG A 243 32.59 8.31 4.72
CA ARG A 243 32.68 8.81 6.11
C ARG A 243 31.50 8.41 7.00
N SER A 244 30.32 8.27 6.39
CA SER A 244 29.11 7.79 7.03
C SER A 244 28.57 6.68 6.16
N PRO A 245 28.96 5.42 6.42
CA PRO A 245 28.71 4.31 5.50
C PRO A 245 27.22 4.21 5.18
N GLN A 246 26.92 4.51 3.92
CA GLN A 246 25.57 4.59 3.43
C GLN A 246 25.60 4.39 1.92
N VAL A 247 24.76 3.48 1.46
CA VAL A 247 24.47 3.32 0.04
C VAL A 247 23.33 4.26 -0.32
N MET A 248 23.47 4.98 -1.42
CA MET A 248 22.53 5.96 -1.93
C MET A 248 22.23 5.66 -3.38
N PHE A 249 20.98 5.87 -3.79
CA PHE A 249 20.53 5.76 -5.17
C PHE A 249 19.67 6.97 -5.50
N PHE A 250 19.92 7.62 -6.63
CA PHE A 250 19.27 8.86 -7.02
C PHE A 250 18.51 8.68 -8.32
N GLN A 251 17.29 9.21 -8.40
CA GLN A 251 16.48 9.19 -9.61
C GLN A 251 15.58 10.42 -9.71
N THR A 252 15.19 10.77 -10.93
CA THR A 252 14.19 11.82 -11.19
C THR A 252 12.76 11.28 -11.30
N THR A 253 12.60 9.96 -11.32
CA THR A 253 11.30 9.27 -11.35
C THR A 253 11.02 8.69 -9.96
N GLU A 254 10.04 9.26 -9.26
CA GLU A 254 9.62 8.78 -7.93
C GLU A 254 9.15 7.32 -7.96
N ARG A 255 8.42 6.95 -9.01
CA ARG A 255 7.91 5.59 -9.18
C ARG A 255 9.00 4.52 -9.11
N LEU A 256 10.12 4.72 -9.81
CA LEU A 256 11.24 3.79 -9.77
C LEU A 256 11.84 3.72 -8.36
N ILE A 257 11.89 4.84 -7.63
CA ILE A 257 12.37 4.85 -6.24
C ILE A 257 11.45 4.02 -5.34
N ASP A 258 10.13 4.15 -5.48
CA ASP A 258 9.16 3.40 -4.69
C ASP A 258 9.22 1.90 -5.01
N GLU A 259 9.32 1.54 -6.28
CA GLU A 259 9.48 0.15 -6.71
C GLU A 259 10.81 -0.46 -6.23
N VAL A 260 11.93 0.29 -6.32
CA VAL A 260 13.25 -0.16 -5.82
C VAL A 260 13.25 -0.27 -4.30
N GLN A 261 12.58 0.63 -3.58
CA GLN A 261 12.43 0.56 -2.11
C GLN A 261 11.72 -0.74 -1.71
N LEU A 262 10.63 -1.08 -2.39
CA LEU A 262 9.90 -2.32 -2.17
C LEU A 262 10.69 -3.55 -2.60
N LEU A 263 11.44 -3.48 -3.70
CA LEU A 263 12.29 -4.58 -4.14
C LEU A 263 13.40 -4.87 -3.13
N LEU A 264 14.06 -3.83 -2.59
CA LEU A 264 15.02 -3.98 -1.48
C LEU A 264 14.37 -4.55 -0.22
N ARG A 265 13.15 -4.09 0.10
CA ARG A 265 12.37 -4.62 1.23
C ARG A 265 12.15 -6.12 1.11
N THR A 266 11.86 -6.60 -0.09
CA THR A 266 11.66 -8.03 -0.38
C THR A 266 12.95 -8.86 -0.28
N LEU A 267 14.11 -8.23 -0.10
CA LEU A 267 15.40 -8.86 0.22
C LEU A 267 15.80 -8.64 1.68
N GLY A 268 14.89 -8.13 2.51
CA GLY A 268 15.17 -7.76 3.90
C GLY A 268 16.12 -6.57 4.04
N ILE A 269 16.26 -5.72 3.02
CA ILE A 269 17.12 -4.54 3.03
C ILE A 269 16.24 -3.29 3.24
N PRO A 270 16.06 -2.83 4.49
CA PRO A 270 15.34 -1.59 4.74
C PRO A 270 16.06 -0.39 4.14
N SER A 271 15.28 0.50 3.53
CA SER A 271 15.79 1.72 2.90
C SER A 271 14.78 2.85 3.04
N TYR A 272 15.25 4.09 3.13
CA TYR A 272 14.38 5.26 3.31
C TYR A 272 14.48 6.22 2.12
N LYS A 273 13.32 6.70 1.66
CA LYS A 273 13.19 7.72 0.61
C LYS A 273 13.35 9.14 1.15
N ARG A 274 14.08 10.00 0.43
CA ARG A 274 14.17 11.46 0.64
C ARG A 274 13.97 12.20 -0.68
N VAL A 275 13.30 13.35 -0.62
CA VAL A 275 13.29 14.33 -1.70
C VAL A 275 14.47 15.27 -1.46
N VAL A 276 15.43 15.29 -2.40
CA VAL A 276 16.71 16.01 -2.24
C VAL A 276 16.60 17.43 -2.77
N ILE A 277 15.97 17.61 -3.93
CA ILE A 277 15.83 18.91 -4.58
C ILE A 277 14.40 19.02 -5.10
N ARG A 278 13.66 20.02 -4.63
CA ARG A 278 12.43 20.51 -5.27
C ARG A 278 12.81 21.72 -6.10
N ALA A 279 12.83 21.58 -7.42
CA ALA A 279 13.31 22.62 -8.31
C ALA A 279 12.16 23.22 -9.13
N PRO A 280 11.93 24.54 -9.10
CA PRO A 280 10.88 25.17 -9.91
C PRO A 280 11.08 25.01 -11.44
N ARG A 281 12.31 24.69 -11.89
CA ARG A 281 12.70 24.60 -13.31
C ARG A 281 13.30 23.24 -13.71
N TYR A 282 13.48 22.32 -12.77
CA TYR A 282 14.03 21.00 -13.03
C TYR A 282 13.09 19.94 -12.44
N LYS A 283 13.21 18.70 -12.88
CA LYS A 283 12.48 17.60 -12.25
C LYS A 283 12.97 17.42 -10.81
N ASP A 284 12.06 17.05 -9.92
CA ASP A 284 12.39 16.70 -8.55
C ASP A 284 13.41 15.55 -8.53
N LEU A 285 14.39 15.66 -7.64
CA LEU A 285 15.40 14.64 -7.43
C LEU A 285 15.06 13.85 -6.16
N PHE A 286 14.81 12.56 -6.35
CA PHE A 286 14.54 11.60 -5.29
C PHE A 286 15.80 10.81 -4.98
N SER A 287 15.92 10.40 -3.72
CA SER A 287 17.01 9.56 -3.25
C SER A 287 16.50 8.46 -2.34
N LEU A 288 17.12 7.30 -2.46
CA LEU A 288 16.91 6.14 -1.60
C LEU A 288 18.20 5.83 -0.87
N HIS A 289 18.11 5.56 0.43
CA HIS A 289 19.27 5.38 1.29
C HIS A 289 19.19 4.09 2.10
N VAL A 290 20.29 3.32 2.10
CA VAL A 290 20.53 2.17 2.98
C VAL A 290 21.67 2.52 3.92
N GLY A 291 21.42 2.65 5.22
CA GLY A 291 22.43 3.13 6.18
C GLY A 291 22.54 2.35 7.48
N ARG A 292 21.67 1.38 7.75
CA ARG A 292 21.78 0.54 8.94
C ARG A 292 22.79 -0.56 8.67
N LYS A 293 23.66 -0.91 9.62
CA LYS A 293 24.72 -1.91 9.40
C LYS A 293 24.16 -3.25 8.90
N PHE A 294 23.16 -3.83 9.57
CA PHE A 294 22.55 -5.09 9.14
C PHE A 294 21.97 -5.01 7.72
N ALA A 295 21.44 -3.85 7.32
CA ALA A 295 20.91 -3.62 5.99
C ALA A 295 22.03 -3.47 4.95
N LEU A 296 23.15 -2.83 5.32
CA LEU A 296 24.34 -2.73 4.50
C LEU A 296 25.02 -4.10 4.32
N GLU A 297 25.06 -4.93 5.36
CA GLU A 297 25.54 -6.32 5.29
C GLU A 297 24.69 -7.13 4.30
N ARG A 298 23.36 -7.13 4.48
CA ARG A 298 22.45 -7.78 3.52
C ARG A 298 22.57 -7.21 2.11
N PHE A 299 22.74 -5.88 1.97
CA PHE A 299 22.99 -5.26 0.68
C PHE A 299 24.29 -5.77 0.07
N ALA A 300 25.39 -5.84 0.83
CA ALA A 300 26.68 -6.33 0.33
C ALA A 300 26.60 -7.79 -0.14
N ASP A 301 25.87 -8.63 0.59
CA ASP A 301 25.74 -10.06 0.30
C ASP A 301 24.82 -10.35 -0.90
N LEU A 302 23.65 -9.71 -0.94
CA LEU A 302 22.61 -10.01 -1.95
C LEU A 302 22.67 -9.11 -3.17
N VAL A 303 23.11 -7.86 -3.01
CA VAL A 303 23.09 -6.83 -4.07
C VAL A 303 24.52 -6.45 -4.44
N GLY A 304 25.23 -5.70 -3.60
CA GLY A 304 26.58 -5.22 -3.86
C GLY A 304 26.67 -4.29 -5.08
N PHE A 305 27.91 -3.97 -5.45
CA PHE A 305 28.26 -3.24 -6.65
C PHE A 305 29.08 -4.13 -7.57
N ALA A 306 28.87 -4.01 -8.88
CA ALA A 306 29.71 -4.64 -9.89
C ALA A 306 31.11 -3.99 -9.97
N ASP A 307 31.24 -2.75 -9.48
CA ASP A 307 32.49 -1.98 -9.39
C ASP A 307 33.26 -2.35 -8.11
N GLU A 308 34.47 -2.90 -8.28
CA GLU A 308 35.33 -3.34 -7.17
C GLU A 308 35.68 -2.23 -6.18
N ARG A 309 35.84 -1.00 -6.65
CA ARG A 309 36.19 0.16 -5.81
C ARG A 309 35.01 0.52 -4.91
N ARG A 310 33.78 0.60 -5.46
CA ARG A 310 32.57 0.83 -4.65
C ARG A 310 32.30 -0.33 -3.71
N GLN A 311 32.48 -1.57 -4.17
CA GLN A 311 32.33 -2.76 -3.32
C GLN A 311 33.32 -2.75 -2.14
N ARG A 312 34.58 -2.35 -2.38
CA ARG A 312 35.59 -2.20 -1.32
C ARG A 312 35.19 -1.13 -0.30
N VAL A 313 34.75 0.05 -0.76
CA VAL A 313 34.30 1.14 0.12
C VAL A 313 33.09 0.70 0.96
N LEU A 314 32.17 -0.08 0.38
CA LEU A 314 31.05 -0.66 1.12
C LEU A 314 31.53 -1.58 2.25
N TYR A 315 32.42 -2.52 1.96
CA TYR A 315 32.96 -3.44 2.98
C TYR A 315 33.75 -2.72 4.07
N GLU A 316 34.60 -1.75 3.70
CA GLU A 316 35.33 -0.91 4.66
C GLU A 316 34.36 -0.14 5.57
N GLY A 317 33.30 0.41 4.98
CA GLY A 317 32.26 1.12 5.72
C GLY A 317 31.46 0.20 6.67
N ILE A 318 31.13 -1.01 6.27
CA ILE A 318 30.44 -1.98 7.15
C ILE A 318 31.31 -2.32 8.38
N ARG A 319 32.63 -2.49 8.18
CA ARG A 319 33.59 -2.80 9.26
C ARG A 319 33.75 -1.65 10.25
N SER A 320 33.53 -0.40 9.84
CA SER A 320 33.66 0.76 10.72
C SER A 320 32.43 1.01 11.60
N ILE A 321 31.29 0.38 11.33
CA ILE A 321 30.09 0.51 12.15
C ILE A 321 30.09 -0.57 13.25
N GLY A 322 29.71 -0.20 14.48
CA GLY A 322 29.49 -1.15 15.59
C GLY A 322 28.40 -2.18 15.30
N ARG A 323 28.27 -3.21 16.15
CA ARG A 323 27.21 -4.24 15.98
C ARG A 323 25.81 -3.60 15.95
N SER A 324 24.95 -4.12 15.08
CA SER A 324 23.54 -3.69 14.96
C SER A 324 22.70 -4.93 14.66
N SER A 325 21.61 -5.12 15.40
CA SER A 325 20.53 -6.03 15.01
C SER A 325 19.44 -5.26 14.26
N GLY A 326 18.66 -5.98 13.44
CA GLY A 326 17.41 -5.45 12.91
C GLY A 326 16.35 -5.36 14.02
N THR A 327 15.53 -4.32 13.99
CA THR A 327 14.30 -4.23 14.78
C THR A 327 13.09 -4.44 13.88
N PRO A 328 11.89 -4.70 14.42
CA PRO A 328 10.67 -4.68 13.62
C PRO A 328 10.42 -3.31 12.97
N GLU A 329 9.60 -3.30 11.91
CA GLU A 329 9.09 -2.07 11.32
C GLU A 329 8.07 -1.44 12.26
N ARG A 330 8.30 -0.20 12.66
CA ARG A 330 7.48 0.51 13.63
C ARG A 330 6.98 1.82 13.08
N VAL A 331 5.73 2.17 13.38
CA VAL A 331 5.20 3.51 13.14
C VAL A 331 6.04 4.53 13.91
N ILE A 332 6.50 5.57 13.23
CA ILE A 332 7.20 6.71 13.86
C ILE A 332 6.35 7.97 13.81
N ARG A 333 5.39 8.05 12.90
CA ARG A 333 4.57 9.24 12.72
C ARG A 333 3.33 8.91 11.90
N VAL A 334 2.20 9.48 12.31
CA VAL A 334 0.98 9.58 11.50
C VAL A 334 0.65 11.06 11.40
N THR A 335 0.43 11.57 10.20
CA THR A 335 0.14 13.00 9.98
C THR A 335 -0.93 13.23 8.92
N PRO A 336 -1.74 14.30 9.03
CA PRO A 336 -2.59 14.74 7.94
C PRO A 336 -1.81 14.89 6.63
N ALA A 337 -2.36 14.37 5.54
CA ALA A 337 -1.73 14.33 4.21
C ALA A 337 -2.60 14.94 3.10
N GLY A 338 -3.69 15.62 3.49
CA GLY A 338 -4.56 16.34 2.56
C GLY A 338 -5.51 15.44 1.77
N TRP A 339 -6.13 16.04 0.76
CA TRP A 339 -7.14 15.38 -0.08
C TRP A 339 -6.51 14.81 -1.34
N VAL A 340 -6.68 13.51 -1.58
CA VAL A 340 -6.16 12.82 -2.76
C VAL A 340 -7.19 11.85 -3.34
N PRO A 341 -7.08 11.45 -4.62
CA PRO A 341 -7.80 10.31 -5.16
C PRO A 341 -7.51 9.06 -4.34
N VAL A 342 -8.55 8.47 -3.77
CA VAL A 342 -8.45 7.22 -3.02
C VAL A 342 -9.19 6.11 -3.73
N TYR A 343 -8.68 4.89 -3.55
CA TYR A 343 -9.14 3.69 -4.19
C TYR A 343 -9.28 2.59 -3.15
N ASP A 344 -10.01 1.56 -3.54
CA ASP A 344 -10.09 0.33 -2.77
C ASP A 344 -10.06 -0.89 -3.67
N ILE A 345 -9.56 -2.00 -3.12
CA ILE A 345 -9.49 -3.31 -3.74
C ILE A 345 -10.05 -4.33 -2.77
N SER A 346 -10.90 -5.22 -3.30
CA SER A 346 -11.36 -6.39 -2.56
C SER A 346 -10.62 -7.65 -3.00
N VAL A 347 -9.88 -8.23 -2.08
CA VAL A 347 -9.30 -9.58 -2.11
C VAL A 347 -10.16 -10.52 -1.25
N PRO A 348 -11.12 -11.29 -1.81
CA PRO A 348 -12.16 -11.96 -1.00
C PRO A 348 -11.65 -12.99 0.01
N ASN A 349 -10.64 -13.77 -0.39
CA ASN A 349 -10.15 -14.88 0.42
C ASN A 349 -9.40 -14.38 1.67
N ASP A 350 -8.46 -13.47 1.46
CA ASP A 350 -7.56 -12.99 2.50
C ASP A 350 -8.10 -11.76 3.23
N GLN A 351 -8.96 -10.99 2.58
CA GLN A 351 -9.45 -9.71 3.08
C GLN A 351 -8.36 -8.68 3.37
N ASN A 352 -7.20 -8.83 2.72
CA ASN A 352 -6.07 -7.94 2.89
C ASN A 352 -5.19 -7.91 1.63
N PHE A 353 -4.33 -6.90 1.54
CA PHE A 353 -3.27 -6.81 0.54
C PHE A 353 -2.11 -5.94 1.03
N PHE A 354 -0.98 -5.98 0.34
CA PHE A 354 0.15 -5.11 0.65
C PHE A 354 0.10 -3.81 -0.17
N ALA A 355 0.11 -2.67 0.53
CA ALA A 355 0.19 -1.32 -0.06
C ALA A 355 1.44 -0.60 0.47
N ASN A 356 2.33 -0.16 -0.42
CA ASN A 356 3.65 0.39 -0.08
C ASN A 356 4.42 -0.47 0.94
N GLY A 357 4.25 -1.79 0.83
CA GLY A 357 4.92 -2.76 1.69
C GLY A 357 4.35 -2.91 3.09
N MET A 358 3.26 -2.23 3.45
CA MET A 358 2.49 -2.47 4.68
C MET A 358 1.26 -3.32 4.37
N LEU A 359 0.92 -4.26 5.26
CA LEU A 359 -0.28 -5.09 5.12
C LEU A 359 -1.51 -4.30 5.57
N VAL A 360 -2.48 -4.14 4.67
CA VAL A 360 -3.70 -3.38 4.88
C VAL A 360 -4.94 -4.22 4.65
N HIS A 361 -6.05 -3.85 5.29
CA HIS A 361 -7.32 -4.56 5.19
C HIS A 361 -8.13 -4.08 3.96
N ASN A 362 -8.96 -4.96 3.38
CA ASN A 362 -9.95 -4.54 2.37
C ASN A 362 -10.97 -3.55 2.95
N CYS A 363 -11.69 -2.81 2.10
CA CYS A 363 -12.96 -2.23 2.55
C CYS A 363 -14.04 -3.30 2.73
N LEU A 364 -14.84 -3.13 3.79
CA LEU A 364 -15.97 -3.99 4.15
C LEU A 364 -17.20 -3.83 3.23
N LEU A 365 -17.22 -2.81 2.37
CA LEU A 365 -18.42 -2.41 1.61
C LEU A 365 -18.72 -3.27 0.37
N TRP A 366 -17.89 -4.27 0.06
CA TRP A 366 -17.94 -4.98 -1.22
C TRP A 366 -18.81 -6.22 -1.27
N ASP A 367 -19.08 -6.87 -0.14
CA ASP A 367 -20.02 -7.99 -0.13
C ASP A 367 -21.43 -7.51 0.24
N ARG A 368 -22.09 -6.89 -0.74
CA ARG A 368 -23.52 -6.53 -0.65
C ARG A 368 -24.44 -7.66 -1.07
N SER A 369 -23.94 -8.89 -1.23
CA SER A 369 -24.82 -10.01 -1.50
C SER A 369 -25.75 -10.21 -0.30
N ASP A 370 -27.03 -10.47 -0.56
CA ASP A 370 -27.97 -10.81 0.51
C ASP A 370 -27.46 -12.00 1.32
N ALA A 371 -26.70 -12.91 0.68
CA ALA A 371 -26.05 -14.04 1.32
C ALA A 371 -24.97 -13.63 2.33
N ALA A 372 -24.11 -12.67 2.02
CA ALA A 372 -23.07 -12.22 2.95
C ALA A 372 -23.60 -11.30 4.04
N ILE A 373 -24.57 -10.44 3.70
CA ILE A 373 -25.32 -9.66 4.69
C ILE A 373 -26.08 -10.60 5.63
N ALA A 374 -26.72 -11.66 5.11
CA ALA A 374 -27.40 -12.66 5.92
C ALA A 374 -26.42 -13.51 6.75
N HIS A 375 -25.30 -13.93 6.19
CA HIS A 375 -24.27 -14.68 6.90
C HIS A 375 -23.66 -13.86 8.05
N TYR A 376 -23.37 -12.58 7.80
CA TYR A 376 -22.92 -11.64 8.81
C TYR A 376 -23.98 -11.43 9.90
N LYS A 377 -25.25 -11.22 9.53
CA LYS A 377 -26.37 -11.10 10.48
C LYS A 377 -26.57 -12.37 11.31
N GLN A 378 -26.46 -13.55 10.69
CA GLN A 378 -26.71 -14.84 11.34
C GLN A 378 -25.61 -15.19 12.34
N LYS A 379 -24.34 -14.95 12.01
CA LYS A 379 -23.23 -15.13 12.96
C LYS A 379 -23.30 -14.13 14.12
N ARG A 380 -23.59 -12.86 13.83
CA ARG A 380 -23.74 -11.82 14.87
C ARG A 380 -24.93 -12.08 15.80
N PHE A 381 -26.03 -12.63 15.29
CA PHE A 381 -27.18 -13.01 16.12
C PHE A 381 -26.85 -14.17 17.07
N ALA A 382 -26.09 -15.17 16.61
CA ALA A 382 -25.63 -16.27 17.45
C ALA A 382 -24.66 -15.80 18.56
N ASP A 383 -23.75 -14.87 18.24
CA ASP A 383 -22.79 -14.32 19.20
C ASP A 383 -23.49 -13.46 20.27
N ILE A 384 -24.47 -12.62 19.88
CA ILE A 384 -25.30 -11.85 20.81
C ILE A 384 -26.13 -12.76 21.71
N GLN A 385 -26.68 -13.86 21.18
CA GLN A 385 -27.42 -14.84 21.97
C GLN A 385 -26.52 -15.61 22.95
N HIS A 386 -25.28 -15.90 22.57
CA HIS A 386 -24.31 -16.57 23.44
C HIS A 386 -23.91 -15.66 24.60
N VAL A 387 -23.56 -14.40 24.33
CA VAL A 387 -23.22 -13.40 25.36
C VAL A 387 -24.41 -13.08 26.25
N ALA A 388 -25.62 -12.93 25.69
CA ALA A 388 -26.82 -12.73 26.48
C ALA A 388 -27.10 -13.91 27.41
N LYS A 389 -26.89 -15.16 26.94
CA LYS A 389 -27.01 -16.36 27.78
C LYS A 389 -25.97 -16.40 28.89
N GLU A 390 -24.72 -16.01 28.65
CA GLU A 390 -23.69 -15.96 29.69
C GLU A 390 -23.92 -14.86 30.73
N VAL A 391 -24.43 -13.70 30.31
CA VAL A 391 -24.80 -12.60 31.21
C VAL A 391 -26.01 -12.99 32.07
N LEU A 392 -27.01 -13.63 31.47
CA LEU A 392 -28.21 -14.11 32.16
C LEU A 392 -27.92 -15.32 33.06
N ALA A 393 -27.01 -16.22 32.68
CA ALA A 393 -26.57 -17.34 33.53
C ALA A 393 -25.79 -16.89 34.77
N ASN A 394 -25.26 -15.66 34.77
CA ASN A 394 -24.53 -15.06 35.88
C ASN A 394 -25.37 -14.03 36.67
N ASP A 395 -26.63 -13.83 36.31
CA ASP A 395 -27.47 -12.82 36.95
C ASP A 395 -27.85 -13.27 38.36
N GLY A 396 -27.25 -12.61 39.34
CA GLY A 396 -27.46 -12.85 40.77
C GLY A 396 -26.21 -12.89 41.65
N LYS A 397 -24.98 -12.89 41.10
CA LYS A 397 -23.77 -13.07 41.94
C LYS A 397 -22.58 -12.12 41.74
N THR A 398 -22.66 -11.10 40.91
CA THR A 398 -21.50 -10.23 40.67
C THR A 398 -21.83 -8.74 40.77
N THR A 399 -21.05 -8.06 41.63
CA THR A 399 -21.12 -6.62 41.83
C THR A 399 -20.73 -5.87 40.55
N ARG A 400 -21.21 -4.62 40.40
CA ARG A 400 -20.95 -3.75 39.23
C ARG A 400 -19.48 -3.73 38.80
N ARG A 401 -18.55 -3.72 39.76
CA ARG A 401 -17.10 -3.76 39.53
C ARG A 401 -16.60 -5.07 38.91
N ALA A 402 -17.20 -6.20 39.27
CA ALA A 402 -16.91 -7.50 38.68
C ALA A 402 -17.51 -7.60 37.27
N ARG A 403 -18.70 -7.04 37.05
CA ARG A 403 -19.36 -6.93 35.74
C ARG A 403 -18.53 -6.08 34.77
N ASP A 404 -18.03 -4.93 35.22
CA ASP A 404 -17.15 -4.05 34.43
C ASP A 404 -15.79 -4.70 34.14
N ALA A 405 -15.23 -5.46 35.09
CA ALA A 405 -13.99 -6.23 34.88
C ALA A 405 -14.18 -7.44 33.95
N GLN A 406 -15.38 -8.01 33.87
CA GLN A 406 -15.72 -9.13 33.00
C GLN A 406 -15.98 -8.66 31.57
N ILE A 407 -16.64 -7.50 31.41
CA ILE A 407 -16.75 -6.78 30.14
C ILE A 407 -15.36 -6.36 29.61
N ALA A 408 -14.46 -5.92 30.51
CA ALA A 408 -13.08 -5.60 30.13
C ALA A 408 -12.26 -6.83 29.69
N ARG A 409 -12.51 -8.02 30.26
CA ARG A 409 -11.87 -9.28 29.82
C ARG A 409 -12.39 -9.77 28.46
N LEU A 410 -13.66 -9.51 28.14
CA LEU A 410 -14.27 -9.87 26.85
C LEU A 410 -13.77 -9.01 25.67
N GLY A 411 -13.08 -7.90 25.94
CA GLY A 411 -12.50 -7.03 24.92
C GLY A 411 -11.12 -7.48 24.40
N ASP A 412 -10.37 -8.29 25.17
CA ASP A 412 -8.94 -8.45 24.91
C ASP A 412 -8.46 -9.89 24.60
N ASP A 413 -9.20 -10.97 24.92
CA ASP A 413 -8.62 -12.34 24.89
C ASP A 413 -9.48 -13.47 24.25
N ASP A 414 -10.41 -13.16 23.33
CA ASP A 414 -11.03 -14.22 22.51
C ASP A 414 -10.25 -14.41 21.18
N PRO A 415 -9.58 -15.56 20.96
CA PRO A 415 -8.80 -15.82 19.75
C PRO A 415 -9.64 -15.86 18.46
N HIS A 416 -10.98 -15.93 18.55
CA HIS A 416 -11.90 -15.77 17.42
C HIS A 416 -12.34 -14.30 17.18
N MET A 417 -12.22 -13.41 18.16
CA MET A 417 -12.62 -11.99 18.04
C MET A 417 -11.58 -11.12 17.30
N ALA A 418 -10.30 -11.54 17.27
CA ALA A 418 -9.23 -10.83 16.56
C ALA A 418 -9.42 -10.78 15.02
N GLN A 419 -10.32 -11.59 14.47
CA GLN A 419 -10.60 -11.66 13.02
C GLN A 419 -11.64 -10.65 12.51
N LEU A 420 -12.41 -9.97 13.37
CA LEU A 420 -13.61 -9.24 12.93
C LEU A 420 -13.63 -7.74 13.28
N GLY A 421 -12.54 -7.19 13.83
CA GLY A 421 -12.40 -5.88 14.50
C GLY A 421 -12.66 -4.60 13.68
N SER A 422 -13.69 -4.61 12.84
CA SER A 422 -13.87 -3.59 11.81
C SER A 422 -15.34 -3.27 11.49
N ASN A 423 -16.24 -4.24 11.70
CA ASN A 423 -17.68 -4.10 11.41
C ASN A 423 -18.53 -3.75 12.65
N TYR A 424 -17.93 -3.63 13.83
CA TYR A 424 -18.65 -3.38 15.08
C TYR A 424 -18.98 -1.89 15.28
N GLU A 425 -18.08 -0.98 14.93
CA GLU A 425 -18.21 0.46 15.23
C GLU A 425 -19.30 1.15 14.39
N MET A 426 -19.47 0.75 13.13
CA MET A 426 -20.58 1.20 12.27
C MET A 426 -21.93 0.67 12.78
N GLY A 427 -21.99 -0.60 13.22
CA GLY A 427 -23.20 -1.17 13.81
C GLY A 427 -23.57 -0.48 15.13
N ASP A 428 -22.60 -0.23 15.99
CA ASP A 428 -22.78 0.44 17.29
C ASP A 428 -23.15 1.93 17.10
N ASN A 429 -22.60 2.61 16.10
CA ASN A 429 -22.99 3.98 15.74
C ASN A 429 -24.41 4.03 15.18
N LEU A 430 -24.84 3.06 14.36
CA LEU A 430 -26.21 2.99 13.88
C LEU A 430 -27.23 2.68 14.99
N ILE A 431 -26.83 1.92 16.02
CA ILE A 431 -27.63 1.70 17.24
C ILE A 431 -27.71 2.99 18.07
N ARG A 432 -26.58 3.67 18.29
CA ARG A 432 -26.52 4.95 19.01
C ARG A 432 -27.30 6.07 18.32
N GLU A 433 -27.35 6.05 16.99
CA GLU A 433 -28.10 7.01 16.16
C GLU A 433 -29.59 6.63 16.00
N GLY A 434 -30.06 5.54 16.61
CA GLY A 434 -31.45 5.08 16.51
C GLY A 434 -31.85 4.54 15.14
N LYS A 435 -30.87 4.28 14.26
CA LYS A 435 -31.04 3.81 12.89
C LYS A 435 -30.99 2.28 12.75
N LEU A 436 -30.61 1.59 13.82
CA LEU A 436 -30.56 0.12 13.93
C LEU A 436 -31.06 -0.32 15.30
N GLY A 437 -32.01 -1.27 15.35
CA GLY A 437 -32.50 -1.88 16.59
C GLY A 437 -32.09 -3.36 16.68
N ILE A 438 -31.85 -3.86 17.89
CA ILE A 438 -31.60 -5.28 18.19
C ILE A 438 -32.81 -5.85 18.94
N CYS A 439 -33.29 -7.03 18.54
CA CYS A 439 -34.32 -7.78 19.24
C CYS A 439 -33.70 -8.96 20.00
N ILE A 440 -34.10 -9.19 21.24
CA ILE A 440 -33.71 -10.36 22.04
C ILE A 440 -35.00 -11.10 22.40
N ALA A 441 -35.17 -12.31 21.89
CA ALA A 441 -36.24 -13.20 22.32
C ALA A 441 -35.82 -13.87 23.63
N ASN A 442 -36.64 -13.71 24.68
CA ASN A 442 -36.52 -14.54 25.88
C ASN A 442 -37.53 -15.70 25.77
N ASN A 443 -37.03 -16.92 25.61
CA ASN A 443 -37.87 -18.11 25.41
C ASN A 443 -38.49 -18.66 26.71
N ALA A 444 -38.45 -17.93 27.84
CA ALA A 444 -38.91 -18.45 29.12
C ALA A 444 -40.36 -18.09 29.49
N GLU A 445 -40.92 -16.94 29.09
CA GLU A 445 -42.19 -16.47 29.66
C GLU A 445 -43.19 -15.82 28.69
N GLY A 446 -42.97 -15.89 27.38
CA GLY A 446 -44.00 -15.47 26.40
C GLY A 446 -44.31 -13.96 26.36
N ASP A 447 -43.56 -13.12 27.07
CA ASP A 447 -43.68 -11.67 26.96
C ASP A 447 -43.07 -11.17 25.64
N PHE A 448 -43.91 -10.57 24.80
CA PHE A 448 -43.50 -9.88 23.59
C PHE A 448 -42.94 -8.50 23.92
N VAL A 449 -41.67 -8.25 23.56
CA VAL A 449 -41.16 -6.88 23.43
C VAL A 449 -41.21 -6.51 21.96
N HIS A 450 -42.10 -5.57 21.60
CA HIS A 450 -42.27 -5.09 20.23
C HIS A 450 -41.02 -4.36 19.71
N ALA A 451 -40.73 -4.50 18.41
CA ALA A 451 -39.82 -3.62 17.67
C ALA A 451 -40.45 -3.21 16.33
N TYR A 452 -40.53 -1.91 16.05
CA TYR A 452 -40.95 -1.36 14.76
C TYR A 452 -39.88 -0.42 14.17
N TYR A 453 -39.83 -0.39 12.83
CA TYR A 453 -39.00 0.48 11.99
C TYR A 453 -39.33 1.97 12.19
N LEU A 454 -38.33 2.85 12.15
CA LEU A 454 -38.53 4.27 11.87
C LEU A 454 -37.94 4.60 10.49
N CYS A 455 -38.82 4.95 9.56
CA CYS A 455 -38.53 5.54 8.26
C CYS A 455 -39.33 6.85 8.20
N ASP A 456 -38.76 7.92 7.65
CA ASP A 456 -39.32 9.28 7.62
C ASP A 456 -40.67 9.42 6.86
N LYS A 457 -41.27 8.33 6.36
CA LYS A 457 -42.55 8.32 5.63
C LYS A 457 -43.70 7.67 6.40
N TRP A 458 -43.74 7.78 7.74
CA TRP A 458 -44.82 7.22 8.56
C TRP A 458 -45.88 8.25 9.00
N GLN A 459 -46.39 9.07 8.08
CA GLN A 459 -47.64 9.82 8.28
C GLN A 459 -48.83 9.26 7.47
N GLN A 460 -48.67 8.12 6.80
CA GLN A 460 -49.78 7.43 6.13
C GLN A 460 -49.86 5.99 6.63
N ARG A 461 -50.91 5.74 7.43
CA ARG A 461 -51.25 4.47 8.06
C ARG A 461 -51.51 3.38 7.02
N VAL A 462 -50.74 2.28 7.05
CA VAL A 462 -51.19 0.95 6.59
C VAL A 462 -50.42 -0.13 7.38
N LYS A 463 -51.11 -1.12 7.96
CA LYS A 463 -50.53 -2.41 8.37
C LYS A 463 -50.80 -3.47 7.28
N PRO A 464 -49.92 -4.47 7.13
CA PRO A 464 -49.86 -5.33 5.96
C PRO A 464 -50.83 -6.52 6.05
N ASP A 465 -52.14 -6.28 5.93
CA ASP A 465 -53.15 -7.33 5.62
C ASP A 465 -54.63 -6.88 5.59
N GLY A 466 -54.99 -5.66 6.00
CA GLY A 466 -56.31 -5.09 5.67
C GLY A 466 -57.53 -5.68 6.41
N ALA A 467 -57.42 -5.94 7.71
CA ALA A 467 -58.58 -6.20 8.57
C ALA A 467 -58.81 -5.04 9.55
N ASP A 468 -60.00 -4.44 9.48
CA ASP A 468 -60.55 -3.50 10.47
C ASP A 468 -61.11 -4.29 11.67
N GLY A 469 -60.85 -3.85 12.90
CA GLY A 469 -61.54 -4.41 14.06
C GLY A 469 -60.86 -4.10 15.39
N PHE A 470 -61.66 -3.56 16.31
CA PHE A 470 -61.33 -3.24 17.70
C PHE A 470 -60.91 -4.47 18.54
N ASP A 471 -60.32 -4.13 19.69
CA ASP A 471 -60.03 -4.94 20.88
C ASP A 471 -58.61 -5.53 20.98
N ASP A 472 -57.77 -4.79 21.70
CA ASP A 472 -56.78 -5.31 22.65
C ASP A 472 -56.27 -4.10 23.45
N GLU A 473 -57.09 -3.66 24.43
CA GLU A 473 -56.65 -2.67 25.40
C GLU A 473 -55.51 -3.27 26.24
N LEU A 474 -54.35 -2.60 26.23
CA LEU A 474 -53.29 -2.89 27.18
C LEU A 474 -53.87 -2.93 28.60
N PRO A 475 -53.48 -3.92 29.43
CA PRO A 475 -53.86 -3.99 30.84
C PRO A 475 -53.66 -2.63 31.52
N GLU A 476 -54.61 -2.23 32.37
CA GLU A 476 -54.67 -0.87 32.95
C GLU A 476 -53.39 -0.49 33.72
N ASP A 477 -52.72 -1.50 34.30
CA ASP A 477 -51.43 -1.37 34.97
C ASP A 477 -50.25 -1.15 34.02
N ALA A 478 -50.33 -1.67 32.78
CA ALA A 478 -49.39 -1.36 31.71
C ALA A 478 -49.64 0.04 31.12
N ARG A 479 -50.91 0.45 31.05
CA ARG A 479 -51.31 1.80 30.60
C ARG A 479 -50.82 2.88 31.58
N LYS A 480 -51.03 2.70 32.89
CA LYS A 480 -50.55 3.61 33.95
C LYS A 480 -49.03 3.71 34.02
N ARG A 481 -48.31 2.60 33.78
CA ARG A 481 -46.84 2.59 33.71
C ARG A 481 -46.27 3.38 32.53
N VAL A 482 -47.02 3.48 31.44
CA VAL A 482 -46.57 4.16 30.21
C VAL A 482 -47.01 5.62 30.19
N TYR A 483 -48.21 5.93 30.68
CA TYR A 483 -48.81 7.27 30.54
C TYR A 483 -48.94 8.06 31.86
N GLY A 484 -48.67 7.45 33.02
CA GLY A 484 -48.83 8.06 34.35
C GLY A 484 -50.27 8.01 34.87
N ASP A 485 -50.48 8.31 36.16
CA ASP A 485 -51.75 8.09 36.88
C ASP A 485 -52.94 8.98 36.43
N ASP A 486 -52.71 9.98 35.56
CA ASP A 486 -53.74 10.94 35.10
C ASP A 486 -54.18 10.73 33.63
N ALA A 487 -54.08 9.52 33.09
CA ALA A 487 -54.43 9.20 31.69
C ALA A 487 -55.68 8.31 31.54
#